data_AF-A0A6A6UIR8-F1
#
_entry.id   AF-A0A6A6UIR8-F1
#
_cell.length_a   1.000
_cell.length_b   1.000
_cell.length_c   1.000
_cell.angle_alpha   90.00
_cell.angle_beta   90.00
_cell.angle_gamma   90.00
#
_symmetry.space_group_name_H-M   'P 1'
#
loop_
_entity.id
_entity.type
_entity.pdbx_description
1 polymer ?
#
loop_
_entity_poly.entity_id
_entity_poly.type
_entity_poly.pdbx_seq_one_letter_code
_entity_poly.pdbx_strand_id
1 'polypeptide(L)'
;MNLQWLFSLAFYTFVQANVEKTIFLAPPKTTLPDAGPTLETLCLDQLTPSRAQVQTLLPVQFGRHTESWYLLRSLNTGQRYEVRLCWSATQPSDFHLSTFTLPEVFDNPSLIASLANYSDNQQLKHKSGACPTTSPSSPTTTKDSLLFLKIKATPEFLSSNITLMKNPPEVLVDIILDPFLLNIIPQSLVPIGLYIIAIGIAGYVLSGSISRWLSRRAQLPKTKDKAI
;
A
#
# COMPACT_ATOMS: atom_id res chain seq x y z
N MET A 1 -10.93 15.97 -35.31
CA MET A 1 -10.49 15.54 -33.96
C MET A 1 -11.69 15.68 -33.05
N ASN A 2 -12.33 14.56 -32.68
CA ASN A 2 -13.72 14.54 -32.18
C ASN A 2 -13.82 15.11 -30.76
N LEU A 3 -14.66 16.15 -30.59
CA LEU A 3 -14.95 16.85 -29.33
C LEU A 3 -15.44 15.91 -28.19
N GLN A 4 -15.95 14.73 -28.53
CA GLN A 4 -16.34 13.68 -27.58
C GLN A 4 -15.17 13.11 -26.76
N TRP A 5 -13.95 13.05 -27.33
CA TRP A 5 -12.77 12.61 -26.59
C TRP A 5 -12.32 13.64 -25.55
N LEU A 6 -12.44 14.94 -25.89
CA LEU A 6 -12.16 16.04 -24.96
C LEU A 6 -13.13 16.06 -23.77
N PHE A 7 -14.42 15.77 -23.99
CA PHE A 7 -15.40 15.64 -22.91
C PHE A 7 -15.14 14.44 -21.99
N SER A 8 -14.60 13.34 -22.52
CA SER A 8 -14.28 12.15 -21.72
C SER A 8 -13.06 12.35 -20.82
N LEU A 9 -12.08 13.17 -21.24
CA LEU A 9 -10.94 13.57 -20.41
C LEU A 9 -11.32 14.56 -19.29
N ALA A 10 -12.41 15.32 -19.45
CA ALA A 10 -12.83 16.34 -18.48
C ALA A 10 -13.45 15.77 -17.19
N PHE A 11 -13.77 14.48 -17.14
CA PHE A 11 -14.33 13.78 -15.96
C PHE A 11 -13.28 13.00 -15.16
N TYR A 12 -12.01 13.39 -15.23
CA TYR A 12 -10.96 12.81 -14.38
C TYR A 12 -11.11 13.37 -12.96
N THR A 13 -12.03 12.81 -12.16
CA THR A 13 -12.13 13.13 -10.74
C THR A 13 -11.03 12.39 -9.97
N PHE A 14 -10.31 13.12 -9.11
CA PHE A 14 -9.43 12.49 -8.15
C PHE A 14 -10.28 11.76 -7.12
N VAL A 15 -10.30 10.44 -7.17
CA VAL A 15 -10.87 9.61 -6.11
C VAL A 15 -9.83 9.54 -5.00
N GLN A 16 -10.08 10.26 -3.90
CA GLN A 16 -9.35 10.07 -2.66
C GLN A 16 -9.90 8.81 -1.99
N ALA A 17 -9.02 7.82 -1.81
CA ALA A 17 -9.32 6.63 -1.03
C ALA A 17 -8.53 6.72 0.29
N ASN A 18 -8.99 5.98 1.31
CA ASN A 18 -8.27 5.85 2.58
C ASN A 18 -7.09 4.88 2.41
N VAL A 19 -6.13 5.35 1.62
CA VAL A 19 -4.88 4.69 1.28
C VAL A 19 -3.80 5.74 1.28
N GLU A 20 -2.73 5.44 1.99
CA GLU A 20 -1.48 6.18 1.90
C GLU A 20 -0.44 5.26 1.28
N LYS A 21 0.41 5.81 0.42
CA LYS A 21 1.39 5.01 -0.32
C LYS A 21 2.73 5.70 -0.46
N THR A 22 3.78 4.89 -0.45
CA THR A 22 5.14 5.33 -0.79
C THR A 22 5.78 4.34 -1.74
N ILE A 23 6.60 4.86 -2.67
CA ILE A 23 7.29 4.07 -3.69
C ILE A 23 8.78 4.26 -3.50
N PHE A 24 9.54 3.18 -3.55
CA PHE A 24 11.00 3.23 -3.42
C PHE A 24 11.67 2.20 -4.33
N LEU A 25 12.98 2.37 -4.50
CA LEU A 25 13.86 1.39 -5.12
C LEU A 25 14.55 0.60 -4.02
N ALA A 26 14.52 -0.72 -4.13
CA ALA A 26 15.21 -1.58 -3.18
C ALA A 26 16.74 -1.34 -3.25
N PRO A 27 17.39 -1.12 -2.10
CA PRO A 27 18.80 -0.80 -2.05
C PRO A 27 19.69 -1.98 -2.46
N PRO A 28 21.00 -1.75 -2.65
CA PRO A 28 21.97 -2.82 -2.72
C PRO A 28 21.96 -3.66 -1.44
N LYS A 29 22.19 -4.98 -1.59
CA LYS A 29 22.32 -5.87 -0.44
C LYS A 29 23.51 -5.44 0.42
N THR A 30 23.25 -5.19 1.70
CA THR A 30 24.25 -4.76 2.67
C THR A 30 24.63 -5.93 3.57
N THR A 31 25.91 -6.04 3.89
CA THR A 31 26.41 -6.99 4.89
C THR A 31 26.01 -6.51 6.27
N LEU A 32 25.18 -7.28 6.96
CA LEU A 32 24.81 -6.97 8.34
C LEU A 32 26.00 -7.23 9.27
N PRO A 33 26.37 -6.29 10.16
CA PRO A 33 27.44 -6.51 11.12
C PRO A 33 27.06 -7.62 12.11
N ASP A 34 27.96 -8.59 12.29
CA ASP A 34 27.79 -9.74 13.18
C ASP A 34 28.05 -9.39 14.67
N ALA A 35 28.60 -8.20 14.93
CA ALA A 35 29.17 -7.82 16.24
C ALA A 35 28.39 -6.73 17.00
N GLY A 36 27.14 -6.44 16.62
CA GLY A 36 26.27 -5.44 17.27
C GLY A 36 24.95 -6.03 17.77
N PRO A 37 24.07 -5.25 18.45
CA PRO A 37 22.69 -5.69 18.68
C PRO A 37 22.06 -5.99 17.32
N THR A 38 21.75 -7.25 17.07
CA THR A 38 21.15 -7.71 15.81
C THR A 38 19.87 -6.91 15.56
N LEU A 39 19.54 -6.58 14.31
CA LEU A 39 18.25 -5.93 13.97
C LEU A 39 17.03 -6.68 14.55
N GLU A 40 17.19 -7.96 14.85
CA GLU A 40 16.20 -8.80 15.54
C GLU A 40 15.90 -8.35 16.97
N THR A 41 16.86 -7.75 17.68
CA THR A 41 16.65 -7.22 19.04
C THR A 41 15.70 -6.03 19.05
N LEU A 42 15.52 -5.35 17.91
CA LEU A 42 14.55 -4.25 17.78
C LEU A 42 13.09 -4.74 17.82
N CYS A 43 12.87 -6.05 17.65
CA CYS A 43 11.54 -6.67 17.69
C CYS A 43 10.51 -5.99 16.77
N LEU A 44 10.96 -5.53 15.60
CA LEU A 44 10.11 -4.91 14.59
C LEU A 44 9.40 -5.99 13.78
N ASP A 45 8.14 -5.71 13.43
CA ASP A 45 7.41 -6.49 12.45
C ASP A 45 8.06 -6.37 11.07
N GLN A 46 8.05 -7.48 10.32
CA GLN A 46 8.79 -7.60 9.07
C GLN A 46 7.86 -7.86 7.90
N LEU A 47 8.10 -7.14 6.80
CA LEU A 47 7.49 -7.41 5.50
C LEU A 47 8.56 -7.90 4.52
N THR A 48 8.25 -8.98 3.82
CA THR A 48 9.09 -9.54 2.77
C THR A 48 8.25 -9.73 1.50
N PRO A 49 8.85 -9.89 0.32
CA PRO A 49 8.06 -10.19 -0.89
C PRO A 49 7.21 -11.48 -0.77
N SER A 50 7.61 -12.43 0.09
CA SER A 50 6.84 -13.65 0.36
C SER A 50 5.76 -13.46 1.44
N ARG A 51 5.98 -12.55 2.38
CA ARG A 51 5.00 -12.10 3.38
C ARG A 51 4.73 -10.62 3.17
N ALA A 52 4.04 -10.34 2.07
CA ALA A 52 3.82 -9.00 1.55
C ALA A 52 2.74 -8.22 2.30
N GLN A 53 2.10 -8.78 3.32
CA GLN A 53 0.95 -8.16 3.98
C GLN A 53 0.99 -8.38 5.49
N VAL A 54 0.71 -7.31 6.24
CA VAL A 54 0.58 -7.32 7.71
C VAL A 54 -0.62 -6.47 8.11
N GLN A 55 -1.56 -7.09 8.83
CA GLN A 55 -2.66 -6.38 9.46
C GLN A 55 -2.30 -6.09 10.93
N THR A 56 -2.48 -4.85 11.36
CA THR A 56 -2.08 -4.39 12.70
C THR A 56 -2.96 -3.23 13.18
N LEU A 57 -2.95 -2.99 14.49
CA LEU A 57 -3.53 -1.80 15.11
C LEU A 57 -2.45 -0.74 15.28
N LEU A 58 -2.70 0.46 14.76
CA LEU A 58 -1.83 1.61 14.94
C LEU A 58 -2.42 2.58 15.96
N PRO A 59 -1.66 2.94 17.01
CA PRO A 59 -2.11 3.98 17.92
C PRO A 59 -2.11 5.33 17.21
N VAL A 60 -3.04 6.19 17.57
CA VAL A 60 -3.14 7.58 17.13
C VAL A 60 -3.25 8.47 18.36
N GLN A 61 -2.80 9.73 18.29
CA GLN A 61 -2.92 10.65 19.42
C GLN A 61 -3.12 12.10 18.93
N PHE A 62 -3.97 12.86 19.63
CA PHE A 62 -4.15 14.28 19.33
C PHE A 62 -2.96 15.11 19.85
N GLY A 63 -2.53 16.08 19.04
CA GLY A 63 -1.44 17.01 19.39
C GLY A 63 -0.04 16.42 19.31
N ARG A 64 0.12 15.12 19.03
CA ARG A 64 1.41 14.46 18.78
C ARG A 64 1.23 13.36 17.74
N HIS A 65 2.20 13.23 16.83
CA HIS A 65 2.23 12.09 15.92
C HIS A 65 2.70 10.85 16.69
N THR A 66 2.00 9.74 16.53
CA THR A 66 2.52 8.42 16.91
C THR A 66 3.39 7.90 15.78
N GLU A 67 4.48 7.22 16.12
CA GLU A 67 5.44 6.74 15.14
C GLU A 67 5.60 5.23 15.31
N SER A 68 5.35 4.50 14.22
CA SER A 68 5.48 3.05 14.17
C SER A 68 6.54 2.65 13.15
N TRP A 69 7.33 1.63 13.49
CA TRP A 69 8.46 1.20 12.67
C TRP A 69 8.33 -0.26 12.27
N TYR A 70 8.63 -0.52 11.00
CA TYR A 70 8.59 -1.83 10.38
C TYR A 70 9.89 -2.05 9.61
N LEU A 71 10.22 -3.30 9.34
CA LEU A 71 11.40 -3.67 8.58
C LEU A 71 11.00 -4.35 7.26
N LEU A 72 11.46 -3.79 6.15
CA LEU A 72 11.30 -4.38 4.83
C LEU A 72 12.57 -5.19 4.54
N ARG A 73 12.46 -6.50 4.32
CA ARG A 73 13.61 -7.41 4.12
C ARG A 73 13.50 -8.24 2.85
N SER A 74 14.62 -8.86 2.49
CA SER A 74 14.70 -9.80 1.36
C SER A 74 14.20 -9.19 0.06
N LEU A 75 14.44 -7.88 -0.12
CA LEU A 75 14.05 -7.16 -1.32
C LEU A 75 14.99 -7.50 -2.48
N ASN A 76 14.47 -7.44 -3.70
CA ASN A 76 15.31 -7.61 -4.89
C ASN A 76 15.96 -6.27 -5.23
N THR A 77 17.29 -6.17 -5.10
CA THR A 77 18.04 -4.96 -5.40
C THR A 77 17.67 -4.37 -6.76
N GLY A 78 17.40 -3.06 -6.79
CA GLY A 78 17.03 -2.33 -8.01
C GLY A 78 15.59 -2.55 -8.48
N GLN A 79 14.83 -3.43 -7.83
CA GLN A 79 13.39 -3.55 -8.06
C GLN A 79 12.64 -2.42 -7.35
N ARG A 80 11.64 -1.85 -8.01
CA ARG A 80 10.70 -0.90 -7.42
C ARG A 80 9.66 -1.64 -6.60
N TYR A 81 9.33 -1.06 -5.45
CA TYR A 81 8.26 -1.52 -4.59
C TYR A 81 7.37 -0.35 -4.21
N GLU A 82 6.09 -0.63 -3.98
CA GLU A 82 5.13 0.27 -3.37
C GLU A 82 4.69 -0.32 -2.05
N VAL A 83 4.74 0.47 -0.98
CA VAL A 83 4.07 0.12 0.27
C VAL A 83 2.77 0.90 0.34
N ARG A 84 1.67 0.19 0.56
CA ARG A 84 0.33 0.74 0.75
C ARG A 84 -0.10 0.50 2.19
N LEU A 85 -0.67 1.53 2.80
CA LEU A 85 -1.36 1.43 4.07
C LEU A 85 -2.84 1.73 3.82
N CYS A 86 -3.71 0.77 4.12
CA CYS A 86 -5.16 0.86 3.95
C CYS A 86 -5.84 0.91 5.32
N TRP A 87 -6.90 1.72 5.48
CA TRP A 87 -7.68 1.79 6.72
C TRP A 87 -9.17 2.03 6.46
N SER A 88 -9.98 1.81 7.51
CA SER A 88 -11.43 1.99 7.44
C SER A 88 -11.82 3.47 7.33
N ALA A 89 -12.81 3.77 6.48
CA ALA A 89 -13.44 5.09 6.42
C ALA A 89 -14.19 5.51 7.68
N THR A 90 -14.50 4.56 8.56
CA THR A 90 -15.17 4.86 9.84
C THR A 90 -14.21 5.32 10.93
N GLN A 91 -12.90 5.32 10.67
CA GLN A 91 -11.86 5.79 11.59
C GLN A 91 -11.03 6.88 10.90
N PRO A 92 -11.49 8.14 10.91
CA PRO A 92 -10.80 9.25 10.24
C PRO A 92 -9.42 9.44 10.85
N SER A 93 -8.38 9.25 10.06
CA SER A 93 -6.99 9.30 10.49
C SER A 93 -6.12 9.60 9.30
N ASP A 94 -5.09 10.38 9.57
CA ASP A 94 -4.08 10.79 8.61
C ASP A 94 -2.81 9.99 8.88
N PHE A 95 -2.26 9.42 7.83
CA PHE A 95 -1.07 8.57 7.87
C PHE A 95 -0.04 9.08 6.88
N HIS A 96 1.23 9.05 7.27
CA HIS A 96 2.32 9.40 6.38
C HIS A 96 3.40 8.32 6.42
N LEU A 97 3.74 7.79 5.25
CA LEU A 97 4.72 6.71 5.09
C LEU A 97 6.08 7.27 4.67
N SER A 98 7.16 6.76 5.25
CA SER A 98 8.52 7.12 4.85
C SER A 98 9.43 5.92 4.94
N THR A 99 10.31 5.76 3.96
CA THR A 99 11.31 4.68 3.96
C THR A 99 12.69 5.24 4.16
N PHE A 100 13.52 4.51 4.90
CA PHE A 100 14.87 4.93 5.24
C PHE A 100 15.85 3.78 5.06
N THR A 101 17.03 4.10 4.54
CA THR A 101 18.14 3.15 4.50
C THR A 101 18.76 2.97 5.88
N LEU A 102 19.53 1.90 6.05
CA LEU A 102 20.26 1.64 7.27
C LEU A 102 21.15 2.83 7.71
N PRO A 103 22.03 3.38 6.84
CA PRO A 103 22.85 4.55 7.20
C PRO A 103 21.99 5.79 7.50
N GLU A 104 20.93 6.07 6.73
CA GLU A 104 20.06 7.22 7.00
C GLU A 104 19.44 7.22 8.40
N VAL A 105 19.04 6.05 8.90
CA VAL A 105 18.52 5.93 10.26
C VAL A 105 19.63 6.15 11.28
N PHE A 106 20.77 5.46 11.13
CA PHE A 106 21.83 5.50 12.13
C PHE A 106 22.68 6.79 12.11
N ASP A 107 22.63 7.56 11.03
CA ASP A 107 23.29 8.87 10.93
C ASP A 107 22.40 10.00 11.47
N ASN A 108 21.10 9.74 11.71
CA ASN A 108 20.14 10.74 12.17
C ASN A 108 19.68 10.48 13.62
N PRO A 109 20.09 11.32 14.59
CA PRO A 109 19.75 11.09 16.00
C PRO A 109 18.26 11.12 16.29
N SER A 110 17.47 11.88 15.51
CA SER A 110 16.01 11.93 15.68
C SER A 110 15.32 10.63 15.25
N LEU A 111 15.85 9.97 14.21
CA LEU A 111 15.34 8.67 13.75
C LEU A 111 15.74 7.56 14.72
N ILE A 112 16.97 7.58 15.22
CA ILE A 112 17.42 6.64 16.26
C ILE A 112 16.54 6.74 17.51
N ALA A 113 16.31 7.96 18.02
CA ALA A 113 15.50 8.16 19.22
C ALA A 113 14.05 7.66 19.04
N SER A 114 13.46 7.95 17.87
CA SER A 114 12.13 7.46 17.50
C SER A 114 12.06 5.94 17.40
N LEU A 115 13.04 5.32 16.73
CA LEU A 115 13.15 3.88 16.56
C LEU A 115 13.35 3.17 17.89
N ALA A 116 14.23 3.67 18.75
CA ALA A 116 14.49 3.13 20.08
C ALA A 116 13.23 3.18 20.95
N ASN A 117 12.53 4.32 20.98
CA ASN A 117 11.28 4.44 21.74
C ASN A 117 10.22 3.44 21.26
N TYR A 118 10.08 3.24 19.94
CA TYR A 118 9.17 2.24 19.42
C TYR A 118 9.59 0.81 19.78
N SER A 119 10.87 0.49 19.61
CA SER A 119 11.47 -0.81 19.97
C SER A 119 11.26 -1.15 21.44
N ASP A 120 11.50 -0.20 22.34
CA ASP A 120 11.32 -0.39 23.79
C ASP A 120 9.87 -0.73 24.13
N ASN A 121 8.90 -0.01 23.54
CA ASN A 121 7.49 -0.29 23.71
C ASN A 121 7.10 -1.67 23.16
N GLN A 122 7.67 -2.08 22.02
CA GLN A 122 7.43 -3.40 21.45
C GLN A 122 8.01 -4.51 22.33
N GLN A 123 9.23 -4.34 22.82
CA GLN A 123 9.82 -5.29 23.76
C GLN A 123 8.98 -5.43 25.03
N LEU A 124 8.38 -4.36 25.55
CA LEU A 124 7.46 -4.43 26.69
C LEU A 124 6.20 -5.23 26.36
N LYS A 125 5.61 -5.05 25.16
CA LYS A 125 4.48 -5.87 24.69
C LYS A 125 4.86 -7.34 24.55
N HIS A 126 6.08 -7.62 24.10
CA HIS A 126 6.62 -8.97 23.88
C HIS A 126 7.30 -9.61 25.11
N LYS A 127 7.41 -8.94 26.27
CA LYS A 127 7.91 -9.60 27.49
C LYS A 127 7.02 -10.75 27.99
N SER A 128 5.85 -10.95 27.40
CA SER A 128 4.96 -12.11 27.61
C SER A 128 5.07 -13.22 26.52
N GLY A 129 5.91 -13.03 25.49
CA GLY A 129 6.12 -14.02 24.41
C GLY A 129 7.18 -13.56 23.40
N ALA A 130 8.05 -14.49 22.97
CA ALA A 130 9.20 -14.23 22.11
C ALA A 130 8.89 -13.28 20.92
N CYS A 131 9.80 -12.34 20.65
CA CYS A 131 9.69 -11.41 19.51
C CYS A 131 9.43 -12.17 18.20
N PRO A 132 8.70 -11.57 17.23
CA PRO A 132 8.32 -12.22 15.98
C PRO A 132 9.55 -12.64 15.17
N THR A 133 10.05 -13.85 15.46
CA THR A 133 11.19 -14.47 14.81
C THR A 133 10.63 -15.33 13.69
N THR A 134 10.50 -14.77 12.48
CA THR A 134 10.15 -15.57 11.30
C THR A 134 11.40 -15.75 10.44
N SER A 135 12.34 -16.56 10.90
CA SER A 135 13.23 -17.47 10.14
C SER A 135 14.38 -17.96 11.02
N PRO A 136 14.86 -19.20 10.85
CA PRO A 136 16.03 -19.69 11.56
C PRO A 136 17.27 -18.92 11.06
N SER A 137 17.93 -18.23 11.98
CA SER A 137 19.24 -17.65 11.75
C SER A 137 20.25 -18.77 11.49
N SER A 138 20.52 -19.07 10.22
CA SER A 138 21.76 -19.74 9.84
C SER A 138 22.92 -18.74 10.01
N PRO A 139 23.98 -19.07 10.79
CA PRO A 139 25.05 -18.16 11.18
C PRO A 139 26.05 -17.95 10.04
N THR A 140 25.60 -17.39 8.93
CA THR A 140 26.43 -17.03 7.80
C THR A 140 26.09 -15.61 7.38
N THR A 141 27.12 -14.79 7.23
CA THR A 141 27.14 -13.41 6.71
C THR A 141 26.19 -13.23 5.52
N THR A 142 24.91 -12.98 5.79
CA THR A 142 23.87 -12.94 4.75
C THR A 142 23.73 -11.51 4.30
N LYS A 143 24.16 -11.24 3.07
CA LYS A 143 23.89 -9.96 2.40
C LYS A 143 22.39 -9.86 2.16
N ASP A 144 21.74 -8.89 2.79
CA ASP A 144 20.30 -8.66 2.64
C ASP A 144 20.02 -7.24 2.15
N SER A 145 18.98 -7.08 1.33
CA SER A 145 18.49 -5.77 0.91
C SER A 145 17.31 -5.42 1.80
N LEU A 146 17.51 -4.39 2.61
CA LEU A 146 16.56 -4.01 3.66
C LEU A 146 16.34 -2.50 3.71
N LEU A 147 15.17 -2.10 4.20
CA LEU A 147 14.79 -0.72 4.48
C LEU A 147 13.97 -0.66 5.76
N PHE A 148 14.07 0.44 6.49
CA PHE A 148 13.12 0.77 7.53
C PHE A 148 11.91 1.46 6.92
N LEU A 149 10.72 1.08 7.37
CA LEU A 149 9.47 1.79 7.10
C LEU A 149 9.03 2.48 8.37
N LYS A 150 8.90 3.80 8.32
CA LYS A 150 8.32 4.64 9.37
C LYS A 150 6.91 5.06 8.97
N ILE A 151 5.97 4.87 9.87
CA ILE A 151 4.58 5.29 9.71
C ILE A 151 4.29 6.31 10.80
N LYS A 152 3.94 7.53 10.39
CA LYS A 152 3.40 8.55 11.29
C LYS A 152 1.89 8.49 11.21
N ALA A 153 1.22 8.48 12.36
CA ALA A 153 -0.23 8.43 12.44
C ALA A 153 -0.77 9.56 13.31
N THR A 154 -1.86 10.17 12.84
CA THR A 154 -2.61 11.20 13.56
C THR A 154 -4.11 11.02 13.38
N PRO A 155 -4.92 11.27 14.42
CA PRO A 155 -6.36 11.24 14.28
C PRO A 155 -6.84 12.47 13.51
N GLU A 156 -7.79 12.28 12.60
CA GLU A 156 -8.37 13.35 11.76
C GLU A 156 -9.87 13.49 12.00
N PHE A 157 -10.26 13.60 13.27
CA PHE A 157 -11.66 13.84 13.63
C PHE A 157 -11.78 14.83 14.78
N LEU A 158 -12.91 15.53 14.83
CA LEU A 158 -13.30 16.34 15.97
C LEU A 158 -14.58 15.75 16.57
N SER A 159 -14.61 15.59 17.90
CA SER A 159 -15.78 15.08 18.60
C SER A 159 -16.08 15.93 19.82
N SER A 160 -17.36 16.08 20.16
CA SER A 160 -17.77 16.70 21.43
C SER A 160 -17.43 15.83 22.64
N ASN A 161 -17.15 14.53 22.42
CA ASN A 161 -16.72 13.63 23.47
C ASN A 161 -15.22 13.81 23.75
N ILE A 162 -14.92 14.60 24.78
CA ILE A 162 -13.54 14.92 25.19
C ILE A 162 -12.76 13.65 25.56
N THR A 163 -13.41 12.63 26.14
CA THR A 163 -12.75 11.37 26.51
C THR A 163 -12.24 10.63 25.28
N LEU A 164 -13.02 10.61 24.20
CA LEU A 164 -12.63 10.02 22.92
C LEU A 164 -11.46 10.79 22.28
N MET A 165 -11.43 12.12 22.41
CA MET A 165 -10.30 12.92 21.93
C MET A 165 -9.05 12.79 22.80
N LYS A 166 -9.18 12.50 24.09
CA LYS A 166 -8.02 12.29 24.98
C LYS A 166 -7.35 10.94 24.73
N ASN A 167 -8.14 9.89 24.48
CA ASN A 167 -7.67 8.54 24.22
C ASN A 167 -8.41 7.99 22.99
N PRO A 168 -8.01 8.39 21.76
CA PRO A 168 -8.62 7.86 20.56
C PRO A 168 -8.32 6.35 20.42
N PRO A 169 -9.25 5.57 19.86
CA PRO A 169 -9.04 4.15 19.62
C PRO A 169 -7.93 3.94 18.59
N GLU A 170 -7.22 2.82 18.71
CA GLU A 170 -6.28 2.39 17.68
C GLU A 170 -7.00 2.11 16.35
N VAL A 171 -6.30 2.35 15.25
CA VAL A 171 -6.84 2.18 13.90
C VAL A 171 -6.37 0.85 13.33
N LEU A 172 -7.31 0.04 12.86
CA LEU A 172 -6.98 -1.19 12.16
C LEU A 172 -6.50 -0.85 10.75
N VAL A 173 -5.24 -1.17 10.49
CA VAL A 173 -4.61 -0.92 9.19
C VAL A 173 -4.11 -2.20 8.56
N ASP A 174 -4.01 -2.17 7.25
CA ASP A 174 -3.43 -3.23 6.44
C ASP A 174 -2.24 -2.66 5.66
N ILE A 175 -1.05 -3.18 5.94
CA ILE A 175 0.21 -2.74 5.33
C ILE A 175 0.59 -3.77 4.27
N ILE A 176 0.68 -3.34 3.01
CA ILE A 176 0.94 -4.20 1.86
C ILE A 176 2.21 -3.73 1.15
N LEU A 177 3.15 -4.64 0.91
CA LEU A 177 4.38 -4.46 0.13
C LEU A 177 4.19 -5.07 -1.27
N ASP A 178 4.00 -4.24 -2.29
CA ASP A 178 3.73 -4.67 -3.66
C ASP A 178 4.96 -4.47 -4.57
N PRO A 179 5.56 -5.53 -5.11
CA PRO A 179 6.64 -5.43 -6.09
C PRO A 179 6.15 -4.90 -7.44
N PHE A 180 6.98 -4.13 -8.14
CA PHE A 180 6.68 -3.73 -9.51
C PHE A 180 7.18 -4.79 -10.49
N LEU A 181 6.35 -5.10 -11.47
CA LEU A 181 6.74 -5.85 -12.65
C LEU A 181 7.44 -4.90 -13.63
N LEU A 182 8.65 -5.27 -14.04
CA LEU A 182 9.51 -4.48 -14.94
C LEU A 182 9.76 -3.03 -14.47
N ASN A 183 9.59 -2.74 -13.17
CA ASN A 183 9.69 -1.39 -12.58
C ASN A 183 8.70 -0.36 -13.14
N ILE A 184 7.61 -0.79 -13.78
CA ILE A 184 6.59 0.10 -14.36
C ILE A 184 5.24 -0.04 -13.65
N ILE A 185 4.75 -1.26 -13.45
CA ILE A 185 3.39 -1.51 -12.95
C ILE A 185 3.44 -2.36 -11.67
N PRO A 186 2.68 -2.02 -10.62
CA PRO A 186 2.56 -2.87 -9.44
C PRO A 186 2.00 -4.26 -9.81
N GLN A 187 2.58 -5.32 -9.27
CA GLN A 187 2.22 -6.69 -9.63
C GLN A 187 0.74 -6.99 -9.34
N SER A 188 0.21 -6.47 -8.24
CA SER A 188 -1.21 -6.65 -7.88
C SER A 188 -2.19 -6.01 -8.89
N LEU A 189 -1.75 -5.02 -9.68
CA LEU A 189 -2.61 -4.32 -10.64
C LEU A 189 -2.80 -5.10 -11.95
N VAL A 190 -1.88 -6.01 -12.28
CA VAL A 190 -1.89 -6.80 -13.52
C VAL A 190 -3.21 -7.58 -13.73
N PRO A 191 -3.69 -8.42 -12.80
CA PRO A 191 -4.93 -9.18 -13.00
C PRO A 191 -6.14 -8.27 -13.16
N ILE A 192 -6.18 -7.15 -12.42
CA ILE A 192 -7.27 -6.16 -12.49
C ILE A 192 -7.28 -5.49 -13.87
N GLY A 193 -6.11 -5.06 -14.34
CA GLY A 193 -5.97 -4.44 -15.67
C GLY A 193 -6.40 -5.38 -16.79
N LEU A 194 -5.96 -6.65 -16.76
CA LEU A 194 -6.36 -7.66 -17.72
C LEU A 194 -7.88 -7.91 -17.72
N TYR A 195 -8.48 -7.97 -16.53
CA TYR A 195 -9.92 -8.14 -16.37
C TYR A 195 -10.72 -6.97 -16.99
N ILE A 196 -10.31 -5.72 -16.72
CA ILE A 196 -10.96 -4.52 -17.28
C ILE A 196 -10.85 -4.51 -18.81
N ILE A 197 -9.67 -4.87 -19.35
CA ILE A 197 -9.46 -4.98 -20.81
C ILE A 197 -10.42 -6.03 -21.41
N ALA A 198 -10.54 -7.19 -20.78
CA ALA A 198 -11.43 -8.26 -21.24
C ALA A 198 -12.89 -7.81 -21.28
N ILE A 199 -13.37 -7.13 -20.22
CA ILE A 199 -14.73 -6.56 -20.19
C ILE A 199 -14.91 -5.51 -21.29
N GLY A 200 -13.92 -4.63 -21.49
CA GLY A 200 -13.98 -3.60 -22.53
C GLY A 200 -14.15 -4.20 -23.93
N ILE A 201 -13.39 -5.24 -24.26
CA ILE A 201 -13.50 -5.97 -25.54
C ILE A 201 -14.90 -6.61 -25.67
N ALA A 202 -15.36 -7.29 -24.62
CA ALA A 202 -16.68 -7.93 -24.64
C ALA A 202 -17.81 -6.90 -24.85
N GLY A 203 -17.74 -5.77 -24.15
CA GLY A 203 -18.69 -4.66 -24.31
C GLY A 203 -18.69 -4.07 -25.70
N TYR A 204 -17.50 -3.87 -26.30
CA TYR A 204 -17.36 -3.40 -27.67
C TYR A 204 -17.99 -4.35 -28.69
N VAL A 205 -17.70 -5.65 -28.59
CA VAL A 205 -18.24 -6.68 -29.48
C VAL A 205 -19.76 -6.79 -29.33
N LEU A 206 -20.27 -6.74 -28.11
CA LEU A 206 -21.71 -6.82 -27.83
C LEU A 206 -22.44 -5.59 -28.39
N SER A 207 -21.92 -4.39 -28.13
CA SER A 207 -22.45 -3.14 -28.67
C SER A 207 -22.50 -3.15 -30.20
N GLY A 208 -21.40 -3.55 -30.85
CA GLY A 208 -21.34 -3.67 -32.30
C GLY A 208 -22.31 -4.72 -32.85
N SER A 209 -22.58 -5.80 -32.11
CA SER A 209 -23.54 -6.83 -32.52
C SER A 209 -24.99 -6.35 -32.40
N ILE A 210 -25.33 -5.66 -31.31
CA ILE A 210 -26.66 -5.07 -31.10
C ILE A 210 -26.93 -3.98 -32.13
N SER A 211 -25.97 -3.09 -32.38
CA SER A 211 -26.08 -2.02 -33.38
C SER A 211 -26.37 -2.61 -34.77
N ARG A 212 -25.60 -3.60 -35.21
CA ARG A 212 -25.83 -4.31 -36.48
C ARG A 212 -27.20 -4.99 -36.53
N TRP A 213 -27.64 -5.59 -35.43
CA TRP A 213 -28.95 -6.24 -35.34
C TRP A 213 -30.10 -5.24 -35.46
N LEU A 214 -30.04 -4.11 -34.75
CA LEU A 214 -31.03 -3.03 -34.83
C LEU A 214 -31.09 -2.45 -36.24
N SER A 215 -29.94 -2.16 -36.85
CA SER A 215 -29.89 -1.64 -38.23
C SER A 215 -30.51 -2.60 -39.23
N ARG A 216 -30.33 -3.93 -39.07
CA ARG A 216 -30.98 -4.94 -39.91
C ARG A 216 -32.50 -4.91 -39.77
N ARG A 217 -33.03 -4.74 -38.55
CA ARG A 217 -34.49 -4.68 -38.33
C ARG A 217 -35.11 -3.36 -38.80
N ALA A 218 -34.40 -2.25 -38.68
CA ALA A 218 -34.85 -0.94 -39.16
C ALA A 218 -34.93 -0.85 -40.70
N GLN A 219 -34.24 -1.74 -41.42
CA GLN A 219 -34.28 -1.82 -42.89
C GLN A 219 -35.41 -2.72 -43.43
N LEU A 220 -36.32 -3.25 -42.59
CA LEU A 220 -37.52 -3.92 -43.09
C LEU A 220 -38.32 -2.93 -43.97
N PRO A 221 -38.60 -3.28 -45.24
CA PRO A 221 -39.24 -2.34 -46.16
C PRO A 221 -40.64 -1.99 -45.66
N LYS A 222 -40.99 -0.69 -45.69
CA LYS A 222 -42.39 -0.26 -45.74
C LYS A 222 -43.02 -1.00 -46.92
N THR A 223 -43.86 -1.99 -46.64
CA THR A 223 -44.71 -2.64 -47.65
C THR A 223 -45.40 -1.51 -48.41
N LYS A 224 -45.04 -1.36 -49.69
CA LYS A 224 -45.74 -0.48 -50.61
C LYS A 224 -47.15 -1.07 -50.75
N ASP A 225 -48.13 -0.47 -50.08
CA ASP A 225 -49.50 -0.54 -50.56
C ASP A 225 -49.53 0.19 -51.90
N LYS A 226 -49.48 -0.60 -52.98
CA LYS A 226 -49.89 -0.17 -54.30
C LYS A 226 -51.09 -1.01 -54.72
N ALA A 227 -52.20 -0.28 -54.83
CA ALA A 227 -53.29 -0.42 -55.79
C ALA A 227 -54.12 -1.71 -55.76
N ILE A 228 -55.40 -1.57 -55.37
CA ILE A 228 -56.53 -1.62 -56.32
C ILE A 228 -57.47 -0.47 -55.98
#